data_AF-A0A2V6JQ60-F1
#
_entry.id   AF-A0A2V6JQ60-F1
#
_cell.length_a   1.000
_cell.length_b   1.000
_cell.length_c   1.000
_cell.angle_alpha   90.00
_cell.angle_beta   90.00
_cell.angle_gamma   90.00
#
_symmetry.space_group_name_H-M   'P 1'
#
loop_
_entity.id
_entity.type
_entity.pdbx_description
1 polymer ?
#
loop_
_entity_poly.entity_id
_entity_poly.type
_entity_poly.pdbx_seq_one_letter_code
_entity_poly.pdbx_strand_id
1 'polypeptide(L)'
;MRIRISGPWNLFIVTGLVALVWLVFGQTIKFPFINFDDPEYVYEVPEINSGLTLHNIQWAFTHWPSTNWFPLKNISHMLEFQFFGFNPGAFHFTNV
;
A
#
# COMPACT_ATOMS: atom_id res chain seq x y z
N MET A 1 9.99 -20.17 21.05
CA MET A 1 8.90 -20.89 20.37
C MET A 1 9.27 -21.01 18.89
N ARG A 2 9.69 -22.19 18.42
CA ARG A 2 10.03 -22.42 16.99
C ARG A 2 8.82 -23.03 16.31
N ILE A 3 8.13 -22.27 15.45
CA ILE A 3 7.09 -22.82 14.57
C ILE A 3 7.84 -23.65 13.52
N ARG A 4 7.82 -24.98 13.67
CA ARG A 4 8.44 -25.90 12.72
C ARG A 4 7.44 -26.21 11.63
N ILE A 5 7.48 -25.43 10.55
CA ILE A 5 6.67 -25.64 9.34
C ILE A 5 7.34 -26.77 8.53
N SER A 6 7.17 -28.03 8.92
CA SER A 6 7.74 -29.17 8.17
C SER A 6 6.68 -30.24 7.90
N GLY A 7 6.06 -30.16 6.72
CA GLY A 7 5.11 -31.13 6.18
C GLY A 7 4.56 -30.66 4.82
N PRO A 8 4.26 -31.58 3.87
CA PRO A 8 3.79 -31.22 2.52
C PRO A 8 2.44 -30.47 2.52
N TRP A 9 1.62 -30.69 3.55
CA TRP A 9 0.33 -30.02 3.76
C TRP A 9 0.44 -28.50 3.95
N ASN A 10 1.57 -28.03 4.47
CA ASN A 10 1.76 -26.59 4.70
C ASN A 10 1.79 -25.81 3.40
N LEU A 11 2.32 -26.40 2.32
CA LEU A 11 2.32 -25.76 1.01
C LEU A 11 0.90 -25.59 0.49
N PHE A 12 0.03 -26.60 0.67
CA PHE A 12 -1.38 -26.52 0.29
C PHE A 12 -2.13 -25.47 1.10
N ILE A 13 -1.87 -25.39 2.42
CA ILE A 13 -2.49 -24.39 3.28
C ILE A 13 -2.07 -22.98 2.86
N VAL A 14 -0.76 -22.73 2.69
CA VAL A 14 -0.24 -21.41 2.28
C VAL A 14 -0.78 -21.03 0.90
N THR A 15 -0.74 -21.94 -0.06
CA THR A 15 -1.26 -21.69 -1.42
C THR A 15 -2.75 -21.42 -1.41
N GLY A 16 -3.52 -22.20 -0.62
CA GLY A 16 -4.96 -21.99 -0.46
C GLY A 16 -5.29 -20.63 0.16
N LEU A 17 -4.53 -20.20 1.18
CA LEU A 17 -4.71 -18.88 1.79
C LEU A 17 -4.38 -17.74 0.82
N VAL A 18 -3.27 -17.84 0.07
CA VAL A 18 -2.92 -16.85 -0.96
C VAL A 18 -4.03 -16.79 -2.02
N ALA A 19 -4.49 -17.94 -2.51
CA ALA A 19 -5.58 -17.99 -3.50
C ALA A 19 -6.88 -17.37 -2.98
N LEU A 20 -7.24 -17.60 -1.71
CA LEU A 20 -8.44 -17.00 -1.11
C LEU A 20 -8.32 -15.49 -0.96
N VAL A 21 -7.16 -14.97 -0.55
CA VAL A 21 -6.91 -13.52 -0.50
C VAL A 21 -7.11 -12.90 -1.88
N TRP A 22 -6.47 -13.46 -2.92
CA TRP A 22 -6.61 -12.96 -4.29
C TRP A 22 -8.04 -13.11 -4.85
N LEU A 23 -8.75 -14.17 -4.50
CA LEU A 23 -10.13 -14.39 -4.94
C LEU A 23 -11.09 -13.34 -4.38
N VAL A 24 -10.88 -12.91 -3.12
CA VAL A 24 -11.74 -11.92 -2.46
C VAL A 24 -11.30 -10.50 -2.80
N PHE A 25 -10.01 -10.20 -2.65
CA PHE A 25 -9.46 -8.85 -2.73
C PHE A 25 -8.86 -8.48 -4.09
N GLY A 26 -8.55 -9.43 -4.98
CA GLY A 26 -7.92 -9.11 -6.27
C GLY A 26 -8.78 -8.24 -7.20
N GLN A 27 -10.09 -8.18 -6.97
CA GLN A 27 -10.98 -7.26 -7.70
C GLN A 27 -10.73 -5.77 -7.38
N THR A 28 -10.13 -5.45 -6.22
CA THR A 28 -9.92 -4.06 -5.78
C THR A 28 -9.00 -3.27 -6.71
N ILE A 29 -8.13 -3.95 -7.45
CA ILE A 29 -7.27 -3.37 -8.49
C ILE A 29 -8.07 -2.59 -9.55
N LYS A 30 -9.36 -2.90 -9.73
CA LYS A 30 -10.23 -2.22 -10.70
C LYS A 30 -11.06 -1.09 -10.09
N PHE A 31 -11.02 -0.92 -8.78
CA PHE A 31 -11.81 0.11 -8.10
C PHE A 31 -11.12 1.47 -8.20
N PRO A 32 -11.90 2.56 -8.32
CA PRO A 32 -11.34 3.90 -8.25
C PRO A 32 -11.02 4.26 -6.80
N PHE A 33 -10.24 5.33 -6.62
CA PHE A 33 -10.16 5.98 -5.32
C PHE A 33 -11.56 6.42 -4.83
N ILE A 34 -11.76 6.40 -3.53
CA ILE A 34 -13.00 6.80 -2.87
C ILE A 34 -12.80 8.10 -2.09
N ASN A 35 -13.86 8.90 -2.00
CA ASN A 35 -13.84 10.17 -1.25
C ASN A 35 -14.08 9.93 0.25
N PHE A 36 -13.14 9.24 0.90
CA PHE A 36 -13.16 9.02 2.34
C PHE A 36 -11.79 9.33 2.95
N ASP A 37 -10.82 8.44 2.75
CA ASP A 37 -9.45 8.57 3.28
C ASP A 37 -8.42 8.81 2.17
N ASP A 38 -8.67 8.35 0.94
CA ASP A 38 -7.76 8.57 -0.18
C ASP A 38 -7.41 10.04 -0.48
N PRO A 39 -8.33 11.04 -0.41
CA PRO A 39 -7.94 12.43 -0.62
C PRO A 39 -6.84 12.84 0.37
N GLU A 40 -7.10 12.59 1.64
CA GLU A 40 -6.28 12.99 2.77
C GLU A 40 -4.92 12.26 2.87
N TYR A 41 -4.83 11.06 2.30
CA TYR A 41 -3.69 10.17 2.50
C TYR A 41 -2.94 9.74 1.23
N VAL A 42 -3.49 10.05 0.06
CA VAL A 42 -2.93 9.65 -1.23
C VAL A 42 -2.82 10.86 -2.15
N TYR A 43 -3.94 11.44 -2.59
CA TYR A 43 -3.91 12.34 -3.76
C TYR A 43 -4.11 13.83 -3.50
N GLU A 44 -4.53 14.26 -2.31
CA GLU A 44 -4.48 15.67 -1.88
C GLU A 44 -3.25 15.97 -1.03
N VAL A 45 -2.24 15.08 -1.05
CA VAL A 45 -0.96 15.24 -0.35
C VAL A 45 0.15 15.56 -1.36
N PRO A 46 0.56 16.84 -1.53
CA PRO A 46 1.51 17.25 -2.57
C PRO A 46 2.85 16.52 -2.53
N GLU A 47 3.31 16.15 -1.33
CA GLU A 47 4.57 15.44 -1.12
C GLU A 47 4.50 13.98 -1.58
N ILE A 48 3.32 13.36 -1.57
CA ILE A 48 3.11 12.05 -2.19
C ILE A 48 3.10 12.20 -3.72
N ASN A 49 2.39 13.21 -4.22
CA ASN A 49 2.19 13.50 -5.64
C ASN A 49 3.44 14.00 -6.39
N SER A 50 4.57 14.13 -5.70
CA SER A 50 5.84 14.54 -6.27
C SER A 50 6.90 13.44 -6.20
N GLY A 51 6.53 12.24 -5.73
CA GLY A 51 7.39 11.06 -5.69
C GLY A 51 8.50 11.13 -4.64
N LEU A 52 9.53 10.31 -4.78
CA LEU A 52 10.65 10.30 -3.84
C LEU A 52 11.62 11.45 -4.13
N THR A 53 11.63 12.42 -3.22
CA THR A 53 12.65 13.46 -3.14
C THR A 53 13.22 13.51 -1.73
N LEU A 54 14.42 14.07 -1.54
CA LEU A 54 14.98 14.26 -0.19
C LEU A 54 14.05 15.09 0.70
N HIS A 55 13.38 16.09 0.11
CA HIS A 55 12.37 16.90 0.79
C HIS A 55 11.19 16.05 1.26
N ASN A 56 10.62 15.22 0.38
CA ASN A 56 9.45 14.40 0.70
C ASN A 56 9.77 13.29 1.73
N ILE A 57 10.99 12.73 1.67
CA ILE A 57 11.46 11.79 2.68
C ILE A 57 11.54 12.49 4.05
N GLN A 58 12.17 13.67 4.13
CA GLN A 58 12.21 14.43 5.37
C GLN A 58 10.81 14.78 5.88
N TRP A 59 9.92 15.20 4.97
CA TRP A 59 8.54 15.51 5.28
C TRP A 59 7.80 14.32 5.88
N ALA A 60 7.97 13.11 5.31
CA ALA A 60 7.32 11.89 5.78
C ALA A 60 7.63 11.58 7.26
N PHE A 61 8.84 11.89 7.72
CA PHE A 61 9.26 11.68 9.10
C PHE A 61 8.92 12.83 10.06
N THR A 62 8.51 13.99 9.54
CA THR A 62 8.32 15.21 10.36
C THR A 62 6.88 15.75 10.38
N HIS A 63 5.98 15.21 9.55
CA HIS A 63 4.60 15.69 9.42
C HIS A 63 3.56 14.59 9.70
N TRP A 64 2.36 15.01 10.09
CA TRP A 64 1.20 14.15 10.40
C TRP A 64 0.03 14.43 9.43
N PRO A 65 0.05 13.89 8.19
CA PRO A 65 -1.07 14.03 7.28
C PRO A 65 -2.35 13.53 7.94
N SER A 66 -3.40 14.36 7.92
CA SER A 66 -4.68 14.07 8.57
C SER A 66 -4.54 13.47 9.97
N THR A 67 -3.73 14.15 10.81
CA THR A 67 -3.49 13.84 12.23
C THR A 67 -2.80 12.50 12.53
N ASN A 68 -2.39 11.74 11.50
CA ASN A 68 -1.75 10.44 11.66
C ASN A 68 -0.29 10.46 11.17
N TRP A 69 0.59 9.76 11.89
CA TRP A 69 2.00 9.63 11.51
C TRP A 69 2.30 8.24 10.96
N PHE A 70 2.48 8.16 9.65
CA PHE A 70 2.82 6.92 8.96
C PHE A 70 3.96 7.14 7.95
N PRO A 71 5.21 7.36 8.40
CA PRO A 71 6.33 7.73 7.53
C PRO A 71 6.60 6.70 6.42
N LEU A 72 6.59 5.41 6.76
CA LEU A 72 6.87 4.35 5.79
C LEU A 72 5.75 4.18 4.76
N LYS A 73 4.49 4.35 5.19
CA LYS A 73 3.33 4.36 4.28
C LYS A 73 3.41 5.53 3.31
N ASN A 74 3.76 6.73 3.78
CA ASN A 74 3.92 7.89 2.92
C ASN A 74 5.05 7.69 1.90
N ILE A 75 6.18 7.09 2.30
CA ILE A 75 7.27 6.71 1.38
C ILE A 75 6.82 5.66 0.38
N SER A 76 6.02 4.67 0.78
CA SER A 76 5.43 3.68 -0.13
C SER A 76 4.56 4.37 -1.19
N HIS A 77 3.65 5.25 -0.77
CA HIS A 77 2.78 6.01 -1.67
C HIS A 77 3.57 6.93 -2.62
N MET A 78 4.66 7.57 -2.15
CA MET A 78 5.56 8.34 -3.01
C MET A 78 6.19 7.45 -4.10
N LEU A 79 6.61 6.25 -3.73
CA LEU A 79 7.21 5.30 -4.66
C LEU A 79 6.18 4.77 -5.67
N GLU A 80 4.97 4.44 -5.21
CA GLU A 80 3.85 4.06 -6.06
C GLU A 80 3.51 5.16 -7.07
N PHE A 81 3.39 6.41 -6.61
CA PHE A 81 3.17 7.56 -7.49
C PHE A 81 4.31 7.75 -8.49
N GLN A 82 5.56 7.58 -8.07
CA GLN A 82 6.72 7.74 -8.94
C GLN A 82 6.75 6.74 -10.10
N PHE A 83 6.26 5.52 -9.89
CA PHE A 83 6.22 4.49 -10.93
C PHE A 83 4.93 4.50 -11.76
N PHE A 84 3.80 4.83 -11.15
CA PHE A 84 2.48 4.61 -11.76
C PHE A 84 1.62 5.87 -11.89
N GLY A 85 2.05 7.00 -11.34
CA GLY A 85 1.24 8.22 -11.23
C GLY A 85 -0.03 7.99 -10.40
N PHE A 86 -1.08 8.77 -10.66
CA PHE A 86 -2.41 8.55 -10.06
C PHE A 86 -3.13 7.37 -10.70
N ASN A 87 -2.70 6.17 -10.36
CA ASN A 87 -3.34 4.93 -10.80
C ASN A 87 -3.93 4.20 -9.58
N PRO A 88 -5.23 4.33 -9.30
CA PRO A 88 -5.88 3.66 -8.17
C PRO A 88 -5.60 2.14 -8.14
N GLY A 89 -5.59 1.51 -9.30
CA GLY A 89 -5.32 0.08 -9.41
C GLY A 89 -3.91 -0.31 -8.98
N ALA A 90 -2.91 0.55 -9.21
CA ALA A 90 -1.54 0.29 -8.75
C ALA A 90 -1.43 0.40 -7.23
N PHE A 91 -2.07 1.41 -6.62
CA PHE A 91 -2.14 1.56 -5.16
C PHE A 91 -2.90 0.40 -4.49
N HIS A 92 -3.98 -0.09 -5.11
CA HIS A 92 -4.67 -1.28 -4.62
C HIS A 92 -3.87 -2.56 -4.82
N PHE A 93 -3.12 -2.69 -5.92
CA PHE A 93 -2.28 -3.86 -6.19
C PHE A 93 -1.15 -4.02 -5.16
N THR A 94 -0.52 -2.94 -4.71
CA THR A 94 0.54 -3.00 -3.70
C THR A 94 0.03 -3.22 -2.28
N ASN A 95 -1.28 -3.05 -2.06
CA ASN A 95 -1.94 -3.26 -0.77
C ASN A 95 -2.39 -4.72 -0.54
N VAL A 96 -2.68 -5.46 -1.61
CA VAL A 96 -3.19 -6.85 -1.59
C VAL A 96 -2.06 -7.88 -1.55
#